data_AF-A0A1B6CX85-F1
#
_entry.id   AF-A0A1B6CX85-F1
#
_cell.length_a   1.000
_cell.length_b   1.000
_cell.length_c   1.000
_cell.angle_alpha   90.00
_cell.angle_beta   90.00
_cell.angle_gamma   90.00
#
_symmetry.space_group_name_H-M   'P 1'
#
loop_
_entity.id
_entity.type
_entity.pdbx_description
1 polymer ?
#
loop_
_entity_poly.entity_id
_entity_poly.type
_entity_poly.pdbx_seq_one_letter_code
_entity_poly.pdbx_strand_id
1 'polypeptide(L)'
;MLDSTMKILIAFFGGYLLASVVLFKKPTLLHTKKKQKFTCKHISHRGGAGEGYENTLSSFKRAIAVGTDMLELDCHLTKDGKVVVSHDHNLFRSTGCDKNISELEYKDFPPLNMLLPLDFDPGKFYQGHGGEEERRIPLLAEVFQTFPNIPINIDIKENNNRLVEEVDKLIREYHREDYTVWGNFSETITKKCYEQNPNICLLFSMRRVIYLMLLFYTGLLPFVPLKETHLEIFLPSIFLRFTFGY
;
A
#
# COMPACT_ATOMS: atom_id res chain seq x y z
N MET A 1 -39.50 40.33 -7.45
CA MET A 1 -38.46 40.78 -6.50
C MET A 1 -38.05 39.55 -5.70
N LEU A 2 -36.77 39.16 -5.67
CA LEU A 2 -36.35 38.02 -4.85
C LEU A 2 -36.68 38.33 -3.38
N ASP A 3 -37.29 37.38 -2.67
CA ASP A 3 -37.48 37.49 -1.21
C ASP A 3 -36.12 37.58 -0.49
N SER A 4 -36.09 38.25 0.66
CA SER A 4 -34.90 38.46 1.48
C SER A 4 -34.19 37.16 1.82
N THR A 5 -34.95 36.09 2.09
CA THR A 5 -34.41 34.74 2.33
C THR A 5 -33.59 34.23 1.15
N MET A 6 -34.10 34.43 -0.07
CA MET A 6 -33.47 33.97 -1.31
C MET A 6 -32.17 34.73 -1.60
N LYS A 7 -32.11 36.03 -1.27
CA LYS A 7 -30.88 36.84 -1.39
C LYS A 7 -29.78 36.36 -0.43
N ILE A 8 -30.14 36.02 0.81
CA ILE A 8 -29.21 35.48 1.81
C ILE A 8 -28.64 34.14 1.33
N LEU A 9 -29.50 33.25 0.83
CA LEU A 9 -29.07 31.96 0.29
C LEU A 9 -28.09 32.13 -0.88
N ILE A 10 -28.38 33.01 -1.83
CA ILE A 10 -27.48 33.28 -2.97
C ILE A 10 -26.13 33.83 -2.48
N ALA A 11 -26.13 34.77 -1.54
CA ALA A 11 -24.89 35.33 -1.00
C ALA A 11 -24.06 34.25 -0.29
N PHE A 12 -24.70 33.39 0.50
CA PHE A 12 -24.03 32.28 1.20
C PHE A 12 -23.45 31.26 0.22
N PHE A 13 -24.23 30.78 -0.74
CA PHE A 13 -23.77 29.83 -1.76
C PHE A 13 -22.68 30.43 -2.66
N GLY A 14 -22.83 31.70 -3.06
CA GLY A 14 -21.83 32.42 -3.84
C GLY A 14 -20.51 32.58 -3.08
N GLY A 15 -20.58 32.95 -1.80
CA GLY A 15 -19.42 33.04 -0.92
C GLY A 15 -18.74 31.69 -0.72
N TYR A 16 -19.53 30.62 -0.51
CA TYR A 16 -19.04 29.25 -0.41
C TYR A 16 -18.28 28.82 -1.68
N LEU A 17 -18.89 28.97 -2.85
CA LEU A 17 -18.26 28.58 -4.12
C LEU A 17 -16.97 29.36 -4.37
N LEU A 18 -16.97 30.66 -4.10
CA LEU A 18 -15.78 31.50 -4.25
C LEU A 18 -14.66 31.02 -3.30
N ALA A 19 -14.98 30.82 -2.02
CA ALA A 19 -14.01 30.35 -1.02
C ALA A 19 -13.46 28.97 -1.40
N SER A 20 -14.34 28.03 -1.78
CA SER A 20 -13.96 26.70 -2.24
C SER A 20 -12.99 26.76 -3.42
N VAL A 21 -13.29 27.52 -4.47
CA VAL A 21 -12.41 27.65 -5.65
C VAL A 21 -11.07 28.31 -5.31
N VAL A 22 -11.08 29.38 -4.51
CA VAL A 22 -9.86 30.08 -4.12
C VAL A 22 -8.96 29.17 -3.29
N LEU A 23 -9.52 28.49 -2.29
CA LEU A 23 -8.78 27.60 -1.40
C LEU A 23 -8.34 26.32 -2.12
N PHE A 24 -9.11 25.82 -3.08
CA PHE A 24 -8.69 24.68 -3.92
C PHE A 24 -7.47 25.03 -4.77
N LYS A 25 -7.42 26.25 -5.34
CA LYS A 25 -6.27 26.73 -6.11
C LYS A 25 -5.07 27.15 -5.24
N LYS A 26 -5.31 27.57 -4.00
CA LYS A 26 -4.29 28.02 -3.05
C LYS A 26 -4.48 27.32 -1.69
N PRO A 27 -4.28 25.99 -1.62
CA PRO A 27 -4.51 25.22 -0.40
C PRO A 27 -3.58 25.65 0.75
N THR A 28 -2.43 26.26 0.43
CA THR A 28 -1.47 26.78 1.40
C THR A 28 -1.98 27.98 2.21
N LEU A 29 -3.15 28.53 1.89
CA LEU A 29 -3.81 29.53 2.73
C LEU A 29 -4.37 28.93 4.03
N LEU A 30 -4.71 27.64 4.03
CA LEU A 30 -5.24 26.93 5.20
C LEU A 30 -4.34 25.78 5.66
N HIS A 31 -3.60 25.15 4.75
CA HIS A 31 -2.87 23.90 5.01
C HIS A 31 -1.38 24.08 4.81
N THR A 32 -0.59 23.26 5.51
CA THR A 32 0.85 23.18 5.27
C THR A 32 1.15 22.10 4.23
N LYS A 33 2.10 22.38 3.33
CA LYS A 33 2.57 21.37 2.37
C LYS A 33 3.35 20.30 3.12
N LYS A 34 3.00 19.03 2.91
CA LYS A 34 3.74 17.90 3.48
C LYS A 34 5.11 17.80 2.84
N LYS A 35 6.13 17.53 3.67
CA LYS A 35 7.49 17.24 3.20
C LYS A 35 7.60 15.74 2.96
N GLN A 36 7.64 15.33 1.70
CA GLN A 36 7.90 13.94 1.30
C GLN A 36 9.35 13.82 0.86
N LYS A 37 10.04 12.76 1.30
CA LYS A 37 11.45 12.50 0.94
C LYS A 37 11.60 11.90 -0.45
N PHE A 38 10.53 11.31 -0.98
CA PHE A 38 10.49 10.73 -2.30
C PHE A 38 9.15 11.02 -2.98
N THR A 39 9.13 10.87 -4.29
CA THR A 39 7.91 10.84 -5.10
C THR A 39 7.92 9.54 -5.87
N CYS A 40 6.77 8.89 -5.99
CA CYS A 40 6.65 7.62 -6.68
C CYS A 40 5.64 7.76 -7.83
N LYS A 41 6.02 7.28 -9.02
CA LYS A 41 5.14 7.15 -10.18
C LYS A 41 4.95 5.69 -10.59
N HIS A 42 5.95 4.85 -10.32
CA HIS A 42 5.91 3.43 -10.62
C HIS A 42 6.17 2.60 -9.35
N ILE A 43 5.21 1.73 -9.05
CA ILE A 43 5.25 0.82 -7.90
C ILE A 43 5.24 -0.60 -8.45
N SER A 44 6.22 -1.40 -8.04
CA SER A 44 6.25 -2.83 -8.39
C SER A 44 5.48 -3.64 -7.36
N HIS A 45 4.21 -3.91 -7.65
CA HIS A 45 3.32 -4.75 -6.84
C HIS A 45 3.95 -6.12 -6.59
N ARG A 46 4.19 -6.45 -5.31
CA ARG A 46 4.93 -7.63 -4.83
C ARG A 46 6.28 -7.85 -5.52
N GLY A 47 6.95 -6.76 -5.89
CA GLY A 47 8.22 -6.81 -6.62
C GLY A 47 8.11 -7.10 -8.11
N GLY A 48 6.92 -6.93 -8.72
CA GLY A 48 6.68 -7.23 -10.13
C GLY A 48 6.10 -8.62 -10.32
N ALA A 49 5.07 -8.97 -9.53
CA ALA A 49 4.38 -10.25 -9.68
C ALA A 49 3.92 -10.46 -11.13
N GLY A 50 4.12 -11.68 -11.63
CA GLY A 50 3.91 -12.03 -13.05
C GLY A 50 5.18 -11.91 -13.92
N GLU A 51 6.16 -11.11 -13.50
CA GLU A 51 7.48 -11.03 -14.14
C GLU A 51 8.57 -11.81 -13.37
N GLY A 52 8.25 -12.22 -12.14
CA GLY A 52 9.11 -12.93 -11.20
C GLY A 52 8.31 -13.64 -10.11
N TYR A 53 9.00 -14.32 -9.20
CA TYR A 53 8.40 -14.86 -7.98
C TYR A 53 7.93 -13.72 -7.08
N GLU A 54 6.64 -13.59 -6.84
CA GLU A 54 6.09 -12.51 -6.01
C GLU A 54 6.74 -12.49 -4.61
N ASN A 55 6.92 -11.29 -4.03
CA ASN A 55 7.38 -11.11 -2.66
C ASN A 55 8.76 -11.72 -2.33
N THR A 56 9.64 -11.87 -3.33
CA THR A 56 11.01 -12.41 -3.14
C THR A 56 12.09 -11.35 -3.32
N LEU A 57 13.25 -11.56 -2.68
CA LEU A 57 14.43 -10.71 -2.86
C LEU A 57 14.90 -10.65 -4.33
N SER A 58 14.74 -11.75 -5.09
CA SER A 58 15.12 -11.82 -6.51
C SER A 58 14.23 -10.90 -7.36
N SER A 59 12.92 -10.93 -7.15
CA SER A 59 11.97 -10.03 -7.83
C SER A 59 12.18 -8.58 -7.42
N PHE A 60 12.40 -8.30 -6.14
CA PHE A 60 12.73 -6.94 -5.68
C PHE A 60 14.01 -6.39 -6.33
N LYS A 61 15.08 -7.18 -6.42
CA LYS A 61 16.32 -6.80 -7.13
C LYS A 61 16.04 -6.49 -8.60
N ARG A 62 15.25 -7.32 -9.28
CA ARG A 62 14.88 -7.11 -10.68
C ARG A 62 14.06 -5.84 -10.87
N ALA A 63 13.05 -5.61 -10.03
CA ALA A 63 12.20 -4.42 -10.06
C ALA A 63 13.01 -3.13 -9.93
N ILE A 64 13.98 -3.11 -9.01
CA ILE A 64 14.91 -1.99 -8.86
C ILE A 64 15.79 -1.82 -10.10
N ALA A 65 16.32 -2.91 -10.66
CA ALA A 65 17.17 -2.86 -11.85
C ALA A 65 16.44 -2.31 -13.09
N VAL A 66 15.12 -2.51 -13.19
CA VAL A 66 14.28 -1.94 -14.28
C VAL A 66 13.78 -0.52 -13.97
N GLY A 67 14.17 0.08 -12.84
CA GLY A 67 13.87 1.46 -12.49
C GLY A 67 12.52 1.67 -11.80
N THR A 68 12.06 0.73 -10.98
CA THR A 68 10.92 0.99 -10.08
C THR A 68 11.25 2.08 -9.06
N ASP A 69 10.27 2.94 -8.74
CA ASP A 69 10.46 4.00 -7.75
C ASP A 69 10.20 3.49 -6.31
N MET A 70 9.32 2.49 -6.18
CA MET A 70 8.89 1.92 -4.90
C MET A 70 8.55 0.44 -5.05
N LEU A 71 8.95 -0.36 -4.07
CA LEU A 71 8.49 -1.73 -3.95
C LEU A 71 7.19 -1.75 -3.17
N GLU A 72 6.26 -2.62 -3.53
CA GLU A 72 5.14 -2.96 -2.67
C GLU A 72 5.27 -4.42 -2.24
N LEU A 73 4.90 -4.70 -0.99
CA LEU A 73 5.01 -6.02 -0.39
C LEU A 73 3.96 -6.25 0.69
N ASP A 74 3.70 -7.52 0.95
CA ASP A 74 2.68 -7.99 1.88
C ASP A 74 3.32 -8.61 3.13
N CYS A 75 2.85 -8.28 4.33
CA CYS A 75 3.40 -8.79 5.58
C CYS A 75 2.42 -9.66 6.38
N HIS A 76 2.97 -10.75 6.95
CA HIS A 76 2.31 -11.64 7.91
C HIS A 76 3.22 -11.97 9.09
N LEU A 77 2.64 -12.53 10.16
CA LEU A 77 3.38 -12.94 11.35
C LEU A 77 3.42 -14.47 11.49
N THR A 78 4.62 -15.02 11.62
CA THR A 78 4.83 -16.46 11.88
C THR A 78 4.49 -16.84 13.32
N LYS A 79 4.43 -18.15 13.60
CA LYS A 79 4.26 -18.68 14.96
C LYS A 79 5.36 -18.22 15.92
N ASP A 80 6.61 -18.15 15.43
CA ASP A 80 7.77 -17.68 16.19
C ASP A 80 7.91 -16.14 16.22
N GLY A 81 6.89 -15.41 15.74
CA GLY A 81 6.82 -13.95 15.86
C GLY A 81 7.72 -13.19 14.89
N LYS A 82 8.13 -13.81 13.78
CA LYS A 82 8.89 -13.15 12.71
C LYS A 82 7.93 -12.59 11.67
N VAL A 83 8.28 -11.42 11.13
CA VAL A 83 7.55 -10.81 10.02
C VAL A 83 8.06 -11.39 8.71
N VAL A 84 7.21 -12.14 8.01
CA VAL A 84 7.49 -12.70 6.68
C VAL A 84 6.79 -11.90 5.59
N VAL A 85 7.37 -11.94 4.39
CA VAL A 85 6.85 -11.23 3.24
C VAL A 85 6.14 -12.21 2.29
N SER A 86 4.81 -12.22 2.30
CA SER A 86 3.97 -13.15 1.55
C SER A 86 2.57 -12.56 1.39
N HIS A 87 1.88 -12.84 0.28
CA HIS A 87 0.56 -12.28 0.03
C HIS A 87 -0.57 -13.00 0.78
N ASP A 88 -0.55 -14.33 0.77
CA ASP A 88 -1.66 -15.14 1.27
C ASP A 88 -1.45 -15.53 2.73
N HIS A 89 -2.54 -15.60 3.49
CA HIS A 89 -2.51 -16.12 4.86
C HIS A 89 -2.16 -17.63 4.92
N ASN A 90 -2.56 -18.38 3.89
CA ASN A 90 -2.34 -19.81 3.74
C ASN A 90 -1.37 -20.05 2.57
N LEU A 91 -0.38 -20.91 2.79
CA LEU A 91 0.72 -21.14 1.85
C LEU A 91 0.36 -22.03 0.66
N PHE A 92 -0.88 -22.53 0.55
CA PHE A 92 -1.26 -23.55 -0.42
C PHE A 92 -1.10 -23.08 -1.86
N ARG A 93 -1.56 -21.86 -2.21
CA ARG A 93 -1.43 -21.34 -3.59
C ARG A 93 0.04 -21.24 -3.99
N SER A 94 0.85 -20.64 -3.12
CA SER A 94 2.20 -20.22 -3.45
C SER A 94 3.24 -21.33 -3.31
N THR A 95 3.00 -22.31 -2.43
CA THR A 95 3.98 -23.37 -2.08
C THR A 95 3.42 -24.80 -2.13
N GLY A 96 2.10 -24.97 -2.24
CA GLY A 96 1.42 -26.27 -2.13
C GLY A 96 1.25 -26.78 -0.70
N CYS A 97 1.78 -26.08 0.31
CA CYS A 97 1.62 -26.43 1.72
C CYS A 97 0.30 -25.88 2.27
N ASP A 98 -0.63 -26.76 2.65
CA ASP A 98 -1.90 -26.37 3.27
C ASP A 98 -1.73 -26.08 4.77
N LYS A 99 -1.07 -24.96 5.04
CA LYS A 99 -0.85 -24.40 6.38
C LYS A 99 -0.94 -22.89 6.35
N ASN A 100 -1.46 -22.33 7.44
CA ASN A 100 -1.45 -20.89 7.63
C ASN A 100 -0.07 -20.44 8.13
N ILE A 101 0.36 -19.25 7.71
CA ILE A 101 1.65 -18.65 8.11
C ILE A 101 1.80 -18.60 9.64
N SER A 102 0.72 -18.29 10.35
CA SER A 102 0.69 -18.20 11.82
C SER A 102 0.83 -19.55 12.54
N GLU A 103 0.77 -20.67 11.82
CA GLU A 103 0.93 -22.03 12.36
C GLU A 103 2.38 -22.54 12.30
N LEU A 104 3.25 -21.89 11.51
CA LEU A 104 4.61 -22.35 11.22
C LEU A 104 5.67 -21.45 11.86
N GLU A 105 6.78 -22.05 12.29
CA GLU A 105 8.02 -21.30 12.56
C GLU A 105 8.71 -21.00 11.23
N TYR A 106 9.43 -19.88 11.14
CA TYR A 106 10.05 -19.47 9.87
C TYR A 106 10.97 -20.52 9.25
N LYS A 107 11.69 -21.30 10.09
CA LYS A 107 12.62 -22.34 9.62
C LYS A 107 11.93 -23.46 8.82
N ASP A 108 10.61 -23.62 9.00
CA ASP A 108 9.81 -24.69 8.39
C ASP A 108 9.09 -24.22 7.11
N PHE A 109 9.38 -23.01 6.63
CA PHE A 109 8.74 -22.45 5.43
C PHE A 109 9.23 -23.15 4.16
N PRO A 110 8.31 -23.65 3.32
CA PRO A 110 8.67 -24.18 2.01
C PRO A 110 9.01 -23.05 1.03
N PRO A 111 9.85 -23.32 0.01
CA PRO A 111 10.03 -22.40 -1.11
C PRO A 111 8.75 -22.31 -1.95
N LEU A 112 8.58 -21.18 -2.66
CA LEU A 112 7.51 -20.97 -3.64
C LEU A 112 7.58 -22.02 -4.76
N ASN A 113 6.45 -22.42 -5.32
CA ASN A 113 6.39 -23.38 -6.44
C ASN A 113 7.09 -22.86 -7.70
N MET A 114 7.69 -23.75 -8.50
CA MET A 114 8.28 -23.35 -9.79
C MET A 114 7.23 -22.79 -10.76
N LEU A 115 6.03 -23.37 -10.73
CA LEU A 115 4.85 -22.88 -11.42
C LEU A 115 3.95 -22.19 -10.40
N LEU A 116 4.01 -20.86 -10.35
CA LEU A 116 3.33 -20.04 -9.35
C LEU A 116 2.02 -19.47 -9.95
N PRO A 117 0.83 -19.85 -9.44
CA PRO A 117 -0.43 -19.30 -9.92
C PRO A 117 -0.56 -17.81 -9.59
N LEU A 118 -1.00 -17.00 -10.55
CA LEU A 118 -1.24 -15.57 -10.35
C LEU A 118 -2.66 -15.34 -9.81
N ASP A 119 -2.79 -14.75 -8.62
CA ASP A 119 -4.10 -14.46 -8.01
C ASP A 119 -4.85 -13.35 -8.77
N PHE A 120 -4.10 -12.42 -9.38
CA PHE A 120 -4.62 -11.32 -10.17
C PHE A 120 -4.87 -11.66 -11.64
N ASP A 121 -4.55 -12.86 -12.11
CA ASP A 121 -4.85 -13.31 -13.48
C ASP A 121 -5.17 -14.81 -13.51
N PRO A 122 -6.40 -15.20 -13.12
CA PRO A 122 -6.77 -16.60 -12.95
C PRO A 122 -6.50 -17.45 -14.19
N GLY A 123 -5.81 -18.58 -13.99
CA GLY A 123 -5.42 -19.48 -15.08
C GLY A 123 -4.08 -19.12 -15.73
N LYS A 124 -3.46 -17.99 -15.34
CA LYS A 124 -2.07 -17.69 -15.65
C LYS A 124 -1.15 -18.11 -14.50
N PHE A 125 0.10 -18.38 -14.89
CA PHE A 125 1.15 -18.81 -13.98
C PHE A 125 2.44 -18.10 -14.34
N TYR A 126 3.22 -17.75 -13.33
CA TYR A 126 4.63 -17.48 -13.52
C TYR A 126 5.38 -18.82 -13.52
N GLN A 127 6.17 -19.06 -14.57
CA GLN A 127 7.05 -20.21 -14.66
C GLN A 127 8.49 -19.74 -14.43
N GLY A 128 9.01 -19.98 -13.23
CA GLY A 128 10.40 -19.65 -12.91
C GLY A 128 11.34 -20.83 -13.06
N HIS A 129 12.63 -20.52 -13.17
CA HIS A 129 13.72 -21.48 -13.36
C HIS A 129 14.78 -21.41 -12.24
N GLY A 130 14.53 -20.60 -11.21
CA GLY A 130 15.46 -20.32 -10.12
C GLY A 130 15.54 -21.45 -9.08
N GLY A 131 16.65 -21.48 -8.35
CA GLY A 131 16.86 -22.41 -7.23
C GLY A 131 15.95 -22.12 -6.04
N GLU A 132 16.07 -22.91 -4.96
CA GLU A 132 15.29 -22.71 -3.74
C GLU A 132 15.51 -21.34 -3.09
N GLU A 133 16.74 -20.82 -3.14
CA GLU A 133 17.06 -19.49 -2.59
C GLU A 133 16.30 -18.35 -3.28
N GLU A 134 16.10 -18.43 -4.60
CA GLU A 134 15.34 -17.42 -5.34
C GLU A 134 13.84 -17.51 -5.07
N ARG A 135 13.37 -18.66 -4.60
CA ARG A 135 11.98 -18.99 -4.28
C ARG A 135 11.69 -18.89 -2.79
N ARG A 136 12.66 -18.51 -1.96
CA ARG A 136 12.49 -18.43 -0.51
C ARG A 136 11.63 -17.22 -0.15
N ILE A 137 10.65 -17.44 0.73
CA ILE A 137 9.85 -16.38 1.36
C ILE A 137 10.78 -15.60 2.30
N PRO A 138 11.05 -14.30 2.06
CA PRO A 138 12.00 -13.56 2.86
C PRO A 138 11.37 -13.03 4.16
N LEU A 139 12.22 -12.76 5.14
CA LEU A 139 11.86 -11.94 6.30
C LEU A 139 11.87 -10.46 5.90
N LEU A 140 10.99 -9.66 6.51
CA LEU A 140 10.97 -8.22 6.28
C LEU A 140 12.31 -7.55 6.65
N ALA A 141 12.96 -8.04 7.72
CA ALA A 141 14.29 -7.59 8.12
C ALA A 141 15.34 -7.79 7.00
N GLU A 142 15.30 -8.92 6.29
CA GLU A 142 16.20 -9.18 5.16
C GLU A 142 15.94 -8.22 3.99
N VAL A 143 14.67 -7.92 3.71
CA VAL A 143 14.29 -6.92 2.70
C VAL A 143 14.84 -5.55 3.09
N PHE A 144 14.69 -5.13 4.35
CA PHE A 144 15.17 -3.84 4.82
C PHE A 144 16.70 -3.73 4.77
N GLN A 145 17.40 -4.80 5.16
CA GLN A 145 18.85 -4.86 5.08
C GLN A 145 19.36 -4.81 3.63
N THR A 146 18.67 -5.50 2.72
CA THR A 146 19.06 -5.56 1.30
C THR A 146 18.78 -4.25 0.58
N PHE A 147 17.70 -3.55 0.93
CA PHE A 147 17.24 -2.34 0.26
C PHE A 147 17.01 -1.19 1.27
N PRO A 148 18.09 -0.63 1.84
CA PRO A 148 17.98 0.37 2.91
C PRO A 148 17.38 1.70 2.45
N ASN A 149 17.61 2.10 1.19
CA ASN A 149 17.23 3.41 0.66
C ASN A 149 16.10 3.37 -0.37
N ILE A 150 15.52 2.20 -0.61
CA ILE A 150 14.42 2.04 -1.56
C ILE A 150 13.10 2.30 -0.83
N PRO A 151 12.22 3.18 -1.34
CA PRO A 151 10.88 3.31 -0.81
C PRO A 151 10.13 1.98 -0.84
N ILE A 152 9.41 1.67 0.23
CA ILE A 152 8.62 0.43 0.36
C ILE A 152 7.22 0.78 0.85
N ASN A 153 6.21 0.37 0.07
CA ASN A 153 4.84 0.26 0.54
C ASN A 153 4.63 -1.11 1.20
N ILE A 154 4.18 -1.11 2.46
CA ILE A 154 3.89 -2.31 3.24
C ILE A 154 2.39 -2.46 3.43
N ASP A 155 1.85 -3.57 2.90
CA ASP A 155 0.49 -4.03 3.15
C ASP A 155 0.44 -5.00 4.35
N ILE A 156 -0.32 -4.64 5.39
CA ILE A 156 -0.55 -5.50 6.55
C ILE A 156 -1.77 -6.39 6.30
N LYS A 157 -1.56 -7.67 5.99
CA LYS A 157 -2.63 -8.55 5.50
C LYS A 157 -3.61 -9.03 6.57
N GLU A 158 -3.28 -8.85 7.83
CA GLU A 158 -4.07 -9.32 8.96
C GLU A 158 -4.45 -8.17 9.88
N ASN A 159 -5.68 -8.19 10.40
CA ASN A 159 -6.11 -7.23 11.41
C ASN A 159 -5.51 -7.55 12.80
N ASN A 160 -4.19 -7.52 12.90
CA ASN A 160 -3.41 -8.03 14.03
C ASN A 160 -2.49 -6.93 14.58
N ASN A 161 -2.72 -6.50 15.83
CA ASN A 161 -1.93 -5.43 16.46
C ASN A 161 -0.46 -5.84 16.63
N ARG A 162 -0.18 -7.11 16.97
CA ARG A 162 1.18 -7.60 17.14
C ARG A 162 1.98 -7.53 15.84
N LEU A 163 1.34 -7.81 14.70
CA LEU A 163 1.99 -7.66 13.40
C LEU A 163 2.34 -6.19 13.12
N VAL A 164 1.40 -5.26 13.38
CA VAL A 164 1.66 -3.81 13.21
C VAL A 164 2.81 -3.35 14.12
N GLU A 165 2.84 -3.80 15.38
CA GLU A 165 3.90 -3.48 16.35
C GLU A 165 5.28 -4.01 15.91
N GLU A 166 5.37 -5.28 15.49
CA GLU A 166 6.64 -5.86 15.04
C GLU A 166 7.14 -5.22 13.73
N VAL A 167 6.23 -4.85 12.81
CA VAL A 167 6.62 -4.12 11.60
C VAL A 167 7.12 -2.71 11.94
N ASP A 168 6.41 -1.96 12.81
CA ASP A 168 6.87 -0.63 13.26
C ASP A 168 8.23 -0.71 13.97
N LYS A 169 8.44 -1.72 14.81
CA LYS A 169 9.73 -1.97 15.46
C LYS A 169 10.85 -2.16 14.43
N LEU A 170 10.64 -2.97 13.40
CA LEU A 170 11.61 -3.13 12.31
C LEU A 170 11.82 -1.83 11.54
N ILE A 171 10.76 -1.05 11.28
CA ILE A 171 10.89 0.24 10.57
C ILE A 171 11.77 1.22 11.37
N ARG A 172 11.61 1.26 12.70
CA ARG A 172 12.42 2.11 13.59
C ARG A 172 13.85 1.61 13.70
N GLU A 173 14.04 0.30 13.86
CA GLU A 173 15.37 -0.34 13.95
C GLU A 173 16.22 -0.08 12.71
N TYR A 174 15.61 -0.10 11.53
CA TYR A 174 16.27 0.17 10.25
C TYR A 174 16.18 1.65 9.82
N HIS A 175 15.69 2.54 10.68
CA HIS A 175 15.61 4.00 10.46
C HIS A 175 14.96 4.43 9.14
N ARG A 176 13.86 3.77 8.75
CA ARG A 176 13.26 3.93 7.42
C ARG A 176 11.87 4.55 7.39
N GLU A 177 11.46 5.24 8.45
CA GLU A 177 10.14 5.91 8.54
C GLU A 177 9.88 6.86 7.36
N ASP A 178 10.94 7.53 6.89
CA ASP A 178 10.94 8.45 5.74
C ASP A 178 10.78 7.75 4.37
N TYR A 179 10.99 6.43 4.30
CA TYR A 179 10.98 5.62 3.08
C TYR A 179 9.96 4.48 3.14
N THR A 180 9.09 4.47 4.15
CA THR A 180 8.03 3.47 4.28
C THR A 180 6.67 4.12 4.12
N VAL A 181 5.76 3.43 3.44
CA VAL A 181 4.35 3.78 3.34
C VAL A 181 3.53 2.64 3.95
N TRP A 182 2.61 2.98 4.84
CA TRP A 182 1.52 2.08 5.22
C TRP A 182 0.48 2.07 4.10
N GLY A 183 0.41 0.99 3.32
CA GLY A 183 -0.48 0.89 2.16
C GLY A 183 -1.46 -0.25 2.22
N ASN A 184 -2.46 -0.09 3.08
CA ASN A 184 -3.57 -1.02 3.21
C ASN A 184 -4.88 -0.37 2.75
N PHE A 185 -5.73 -1.12 2.04
CA PHE A 185 -7.03 -0.60 1.59
C PHE A 185 -8.14 -0.62 2.65
N SER A 186 -7.96 -1.39 3.73
CA SER A 186 -8.85 -1.45 4.89
C SER A 186 -8.62 -0.25 5.80
N GLU A 187 -9.68 0.54 6.02
CA GLU A 187 -9.64 1.67 6.96
C GLU A 187 -9.28 1.23 8.39
N THR A 188 -9.75 0.04 8.80
CA THR A 188 -9.49 -0.49 10.14
C THR A 188 -8.00 -0.74 10.36
N ILE A 189 -7.32 -1.36 9.39
CA ILE A 189 -5.89 -1.67 9.48
C ILE A 189 -5.07 -0.38 9.33
N THR A 190 -5.41 0.44 8.32
CA THR A 190 -4.77 1.75 8.09
C THR A 190 -4.80 2.64 9.33
N LYS A 191 -5.93 2.66 10.05
CA LYS A 191 -6.08 3.41 11.30
C LYS A 191 -5.10 2.90 12.37
N LYS A 192 -5.00 1.58 12.56
CA LYS A 192 -4.07 0.97 13.51
C LYS A 192 -2.61 1.29 13.17
N CYS A 193 -2.21 1.17 11.90
CA CYS A 193 -0.85 1.50 11.47
C CYS A 193 -0.51 2.98 11.72
N TYR A 194 -1.44 3.89 11.41
CA TYR A 194 -1.25 5.32 11.64
C TYR A 194 -1.21 5.68 13.14
N GLU A 195 -2.04 5.04 13.97
CA GLU A 195 -2.02 5.22 15.42
C GLU A 195 -0.72 4.70 16.05
N GLN A 196 -0.19 3.58 15.53
CA GLN A 196 1.10 3.02 15.97
C GLN A 196 2.26 3.97 15.67
N ASN A 197 2.33 4.51 14.45
CA ASN A 197 3.38 5.44 14.07
C ASN A 197 2.91 6.45 13.01
N PRO A 198 2.52 7.68 13.42
CA PRO A 198 2.05 8.72 12.51
C PRO A 198 3.18 9.42 11.73
N ASN A 199 4.45 9.11 12.00
CA ASN A 199 5.58 9.66 11.25
C ASN A 199 5.78 8.95 9.90
N ILE A 200 5.25 7.74 9.75
CA ILE A 200 5.34 6.95 8.53
C ILE A 200 4.31 7.48 7.52
N CYS A 201 4.68 7.49 6.24
CA CYS A 201 3.77 7.88 5.18
C CYS A 201 2.53 6.96 5.16
N LEU A 202 1.37 7.52 4.86
CA LEU A 202 0.10 6.81 4.86
C LEU A 202 -0.54 6.83 3.47
N LEU A 203 -1.03 5.69 3.01
CA LEU A 203 -1.87 5.54 1.82
C LEU A 203 -3.33 5.87 2.12
N PHE A 204 -4.08 6.33 1.12
CA PHE A 204 -5.54 6.34 1.19
C PHE A 204 -6.14 4.92 1.19
N SER A 205 -6.87 4.59 2.26
CA SER A 205 -7.79 3.45 2.25
C SER A 205 -8.94 3.68 1.26
N MET A 206 -9.65 2.62 0.84
CA MET A 206 -10.77 2.77 -0.11
C MET A 206 -11.87 3.70 0.41
N ARG A 207 -12.17 3.63 1.70
CA ARG A 207 -13.16 4.53 2.33
C ARG A 207 -12.70 5.98 2.27
N ARG A 208 -11.40 6.23 2.49
CA ARG A 208 -10.81 7.58 2.43
C ARG A 208 -10.74 8.10 0.99
N VAL A 209 -10.55 7.24 -0.02
CA VAL A 209 -10.69 7.61 -1.44
C VAL A 209 -12.11 8.06 -1.76
N ILE A 210 -13.14 7.29 -1.37
CA ILE A 210 -14.54 7.69 -1.59
C ILE A 210 -14.84 9.03 -0.89
N TYR A 211 -14.37 9.20 0.35
CA TYR A 211 -14.52 10.45 1.09
C TYR A 211 -13.81 11.61 0.38
N LEU A 212 -12.60 11.41 -0.13
CA LEU A 212 -11.86 12.39 -0.92
C LEU A 212 -12.66 12.83 -2.16
N MET A 213 -13.24 11.89 -2.89
CA MET A 213 -14.07 12.18 -4.06
C MET A 213 -15.34 12.97 -3.69
N LEU A 214 -16.02 12.60 -2.61
CA LEU A 214 -17.18 13.34 -2.10
C LEU A 214 -16.80 14.78 -1.73
N LEU A 215 -15.71 14.97 -1.01
CA LEU A 215 -15.21 16.29 -0.66
C LEU A 215 -14.83 17.11 -1.90
N PHE A 216 -14.23 16.47 -2.90
CA PHE A 216 -13.87 17.12 -4.15
C PHE A 216 -15.12 17.62 -4.89
N TYR A 217 -16.09 16.75 -5.16
CA TYR A 217 -17.29 17.10 -5.94
C TYR A 217 -18.25 18.04 -5.21
N THR A 218 -18.24 18.03 -3.88
CA THR A 218 -19.03 18.99 -3.09
C THR A 218 -18.36 20.35 -2.98
N GLY A 219 -17.05 20.45 -3.23
CA GLY A 219 -16.24 21.67 -3.01
C GLY A 219 -15.73 21.81 -1.57
N LEU A 220 -15.91 20.80 -0.72
CA LEU A 220 -15.50 20.81 0.68
C LEU A 220 -14.02 20.42 0.89
N LEU A 221 -13.38 19.83 -0.12
CA LEU A 221 -11.99 19.35 -0.02
C LEU A 221 -10.99 20.38 0.53
N PRO A 222 -10.99 21.66 0.10
CA PRO A 222 -10.03 22.64 0.59
C PRO A 222 -10.16 22.96 2.08
N PHE A 223 -11.25 22.57 2.72
CA PHE A 223 -11.53 22.85 4.13
C PHE A 223 -11.17 21.67 5.05
N VAL A 224 -10.83 20.51 4.49
CA VAL A 224 -10.56 19.28 5.26
C VAL A 224 -9.07 18.95 5.20
N PRO A 225 -8.37 18.87 6.34
CA PRO A 225 -6.99 18.41 6.37
C PRO A 225 -6.93 16.92 6.03
N LEU A 226 -5.97 16.54 5.18
CA LEU A 226 -5.71 15.15 4.81
C LEU A 226 -4.49 14.67 5.58
N LYS A 227 -4.55 13.49 6.20
CA LYS A 227 -3.40 12.86 6.88
C LYS A 227 -2.58 11.99 5.92
N GLU A 228 -3.24 11.43 4.92
CA GLU A 228 -2.67 10.58 3.87
C GLU A 228 -1.72 11.35 2.97
N THR A 229 -0.64 10.69 2.61
CA THR A 229 0.47 11.23 1.82
C THR A 229 0.48 10.69 0.40
N HIS A 230 0.02 9.45 0.21
CA HIS A 230 0.08 8.73 -1.05
C HIS A 230 -1.31 8.27 -1.46
N LEU A 231 -1.63 8.46 -2.74
CA LEU A 231 -2.84 7.94 -3.37
C LEU A 231 -2.40 6.98 -4.46
N GLU A 232 -2.71 5.70 -4.30
CA GLU A 232 -2.49 4.69 -5.33
C GLU A 232 -3.75 4.52 -6.17
N ILE A 233 -3.56 4.51 -7.48
CA ILE A 233 -4.62 4.30 -8.45
C ILE A 233 -4.18 3.12 -9.29
N PHE A 234 -4.93 2.02 -9.19
CA PHE A 234 -4.72 0.87 -10.08
C PHE A 234 -4.84 1.32 -11.53
N LEU A 235 -3.91 0.87 -12.37
CA LEU A 235 -3.97 1.16 -13.80
C LEU A 235 -5.30 0.66 -14.37
N PRO A 236 -6.13 1.52 -14.99
CA PRO A 236 -7.45 1.13 -15.49
C PRO A 236 -7.41 -0.05 -16.47
N SER A 237 -6.32 -0.20 -17.23
CA SER A 237 -6.12 -1.34 -18.12
C SER A 237 -6.14 -2.68 -17.38
N ILE A 238 -5.52 -2.77 -16.20
CA ILE A 238 -5.51 -3.97 -15.36
C ILE A 238 -6.93 -4.25 -14.86
N PHE A 239 -7.63 -3.23 -14.35
CA PHE A 239 -9.02 -3.37 -13.89
C PHE A 239 -9.98 -3.82 -15.00
N LEU A 240 -9.79 -3.32 -16.22
CA LEU A 240 -10.58 -3.73 -17.38
C LEU A 240 -10.28 -5.17 -17.82
N ARG A 241 -9.04 -5.65 -17.71
CA ARG A 241 -8.72 -7.07 -17.90
C ARG A 241 -9.41 -7.95 -16.87
N PHE A 242 -9.35 -7.58 -15.61
CA PHE A 242 -10.03 -8.28 -14.52
C PHE A 242 -11.54 -8.38 -14.71
N THR A 243 -12.17 -7.29 -15.15
CA THR A 243 -13.63 -7.18 -15.18
C THR A 243 -14.21 -7.72 -16.50
N PHE A 244 -13.44 -7.65 -17.59
CA PHE A 244 -13.95 -7.91 -18.94
C PHE A 244 -13.10 -8.88 -19.79
N GLY A 245 -11.97 -9.39 -19.28
CA GLY A 245 -11.20 -10.47 -19.91
C GLY A 245 -10.45 -10.11 -21.21
N TYR A 246 -10.14 -8.83 -21.43
CA TYR A 246 -9.42 -8.34 -22.63
C TYR A 246 -7.90 -8.55 -22.59
#